data_AF-A0A0B1RU45-F1
#
_entry.id   AF-A0A0B1RU45-F1
#
_cell.length_a   1.000
_cell.length_b   1.000
_cell.length_c   1.000
_cell.angle_alpha   90.00
_cell.angle_beta   90.00
_cell.angle_gamma   90.00
#
_symmetry.space_group_name_H-M   'P 1'
#
loop_
_entity.id
_entity.type
_entity.pdbx_description
1 polymer ?
#
loop_
_entity_poly.entity_id
_entity_poly.type
_entity_poly.pdbx_seq_one_letter_code
_entity_poly.pdbx_strand_id
1 'polypeptide(L)'
;MSHFGNPVEDLLRLFCIGLSPADRRMYTTVLLQYYLDEITTLLPELKEVLTIDLLEKSYDHIFPVAGLWTIVSLQASFEAVTSRQHEDKERTRIVVEKIHGVARDILKKSINR
;
A
#
# COMPACT_ATOMS: atom_id res chain seq x y z
N MET A 1 7.71 6.63 -11.43
CA MET A 1 6.64 7.38 -12.11
C MET A 1 5.95 8.22 -11.06
N SER A 2 6.03 9.53 -11.18
CA SER A 2 5.21 10.45 -10.39
C SER A 2 4.05 10.87 -11.28
N HIS A 3 2.83 10.59 -10.86
CA HIS A 3 1.61 11.09 -11.49
C HIS A 3 0.84 11.95 -10.47
N PHE A 4 -0.07 12.82 -10.92
CA PHE A 4 -1.07 13.41 -10.03
C PHE A 4 -2.01 12.29 -9.57
N GLY A 5 -1.62 11.64 -8.47
CA GLY A 5 -2.34 10.54 -7.85
C GLY A 5 -3.02 10.97 -6.56
N ASN A 6 -3.85 10.09 -6.01
CA ASN A 6 -4.37 10.25 -4.66
C ASN A 6 -3.24 9.92 -3.68
N PRO A 7 -2.88 10.78 -2.70
CA PRO A 7 -1.83 10.47 -1.71
C PRO A 7 -2.05 9.14 -0.98
N VAL A 8 -3.31 8.74 -0.80
CA VAL A 8 -3.68 7.47 -0.18
C VAL A 8 -3.29 6.27 -1.05
N GLU A 9 -3.29 6.42 -2.37
CA GLU A 9 -2.81 5.40 -3.32
C GLU A 9 -1.31 5.16 -3.17
N ASP A 10 -0.54 6.24 -3.03
CA ASP A 10 0.91 6.16 -2.82
C ASP A 10 1.22 5.48 -1.48
N LEU A 11 0.47 5.82 -0.41
CA LEU A 11 0.58 5.15 0.89
C LEU A 11 0.24 3.66 0.80
N LEU A 12 -0.83 3.29 0.10
CA LEU A 12 -1.18 1.90 -0.14
C LEU A 12 -0.06 1.14 -0.83
N ARG A 13 0.47 1.71 -1.90
CA ARG A 13 1.57 1.09 -2.65
C ARG A 13 2.80 0.94 -1.77
N LEU A 14 3.17 1.97 -1.00
CA LEU A 14 4.28 1.94 -0.06
C LEU A 14 4.10 0.82 0.98
N PHE A 15 2.92 0.69 1.57
CA PHE A 15 2.65 -0.33 2.58
C PHE A 15 2.66 -1.74 1.98
N CYS A 16 2.11 -1.91 0.78
CA CYS A 16 2.09 -3.20 0.09
C CYS A 16 3.47 -3.67 -0.37
N ILE A 17 4.34 -2.75 -0.78
CA ILE A 17 5.71 -3.06 -1.19
C ILE A 17 6.61 -3.23 0.03
N GLY A 18 6.51 -2.36 1.03
CA GLY A 18 7.41 -2.32 2.18
C GLY A 18 7.15 -3.41 3.22
N LEU A 19 5.87 -3.73 3.48
CA LEU A 19 5.50 -4.56 4.63
C LEU A 19 5.15 -6.00 4.24
N SER A 20 5.26 -6.92 5.19
CA SER A 20 4.59 -8.21 5.06
C SER A 20 3.07 -8.01 5.08
N PRO A 21 2.27 -8.95 4.55
CA PRO A 21 0.81 -8.84 4.64
C PRO A 21 0.30 -8.79 6.10
N ALA A 22 1.00 -9.45 7.03
CA ALA A 22 0.64 -9.42 8.45
C ALA A 22 0.89 -8.04 9.05
N ASP A 23 2.10 -7.50 8.84
CA ASP A 23 2.49 -6.18 9.35
C ASP A 23 1.62 -5.08 8.76
N ARG A 24 1.30 -5.14 7.47
CA ARG A 24 0.39 -4.17 6.85
C ARG A 24 -0.93 -4.11 7.62
N ARG A 25 -1.58 -5.26 7.86
CA ARG A 25 -2.86 -5.30 8.60
C ARG A 25 -2.73 -4.83 10.04
N MET A 26 -1.59 -5.05 10.68
CA MET A 26 -1.35 -4.64 12.06
C MET A 26 -1.05 -3.14 12.20
N TYR A 27 -0.34 -2.57 11.23
CA TYR A 27 0.23 -1.22 11.36
C TYR A 27 -0.40 -0.17 10.44
N THR A 28 -1.34 -0.51 9.55
CA THR A 28 -1.97 0.46 8.62
C THR A 28 -2.46 1.71 9.35
N THR A 29 -3.28 1.58 10.40
CA THR A 29 -3.81 2.74 11.15
C THR A 29 -2.69 3.60 11.74
N VAL A 30 -1.69 2.97 12.37
CA VAL A 30 -0.56 3.69 12.98
C VAL A 30 0.25 4.45 11.92
N LEU A 31 0.46 3.86 10.75
CA LEU A 31 1.18 4.50 9.65
C LEU A 31 0.38 5.64 9.00
N LEU A 32 -0.94 5.50 8.89
CA LEU A 32 -1.82 6.58 8.44
C LEU A 32 -1.84 7.74 9.43
N GLN A 33 -1.86 7.45 10.73
CA GLN A 33 -1.75 8.47 11.77
C GLN A 33 -0.40 9.18 11.71
N TYR A 34 0.70 8.43 11.57
CA TYR A 34 2.02 9.01 11.37
C TYR A 34 2.06 9.95 10.16
N TYR A 35 1.50 9.52 9.03
CA TYR A 35 1.41 10.38 7.85
C TYR A 35 0.60 11.66 8.12
N LEU A 36 -0.54 11.54 8.82
CA LEU A 36 -1.38 12.67 9.20
C LEU A 36 -0.63 13.67 10.08
N ASP A 37 0.11 13.18 11.08
CA ASP A 37 0.88 14.02 12.00
C ASP A 37 2.00 14.76 11.26
N GLU A 38 2.73 14.07 10.39
CA GLU A 38 3.81 14.66 9.60
C GLU A 38 3.28 15.70 8.60
N ILE A 39 2.23 15.36 7.83
CA ILE A 39 1.71 16.28 6.81
C ILE A 39 1.07 17.52 7.43
N THR A 40 0.42 17.39 8.58
CA THR A 40 -0.18 18.53 9.29
C THR A 40 0.82 19.35 10.09
N THR A 41 2.01 18.81 10.37
CA THR A 41 3.15 19.58 10.87
C THR A 41 3.72 20.49 9.78
N LEU A 42 3.79 19.98 8.54
CA LEU A 42 4.28 20.75 7.38
C LEU A 42 3.24 21.74 6.85
N LEU A 43 1.96 21.36 6.86
CA LEU A 43 0.83 22.13 6.34
C LEU A 43 -0.29 22.18 7.40
N PRO A 44 -0.20 23.11 8.37
CA PRO A 44 -1.14 23.19 9.49
C PRO A 44 -2.60 23.40 9.06
N GLU A 45 -2.84 23.95 7.87
CA GLU A 45 -4.20 24.19 7.35
C GLU A 45 -4.95 22.89 7.08
N LEU A 46 -4.23 21.78 6.88
CA LEU A 46 -4.83 20.47 6.65
C LEU A 46 -5.43 19.84 7.91
N LYS A 47 -5.16 20.36 9.12
CA LYS A 47 -5.71 19.80 10.38
C LYS A 47 -7.24 19.80 10.43
N GLU A 48 -7.87 20.79 9.82
CA GLU A 48 -9.33 20.92 9.77
C GLU A 48 -9.95 20.13 8.61
N VAL A 49 -9.12 19.60 7.70
CA VAL A 49 -9.54 18.92 6.46
C VAL A 49 -9.31 17.42 6.54
N LEU A 50 -8.15 17.00 7.05
CA LEU A 50 -7.74 15.62 7.14
C LEU A 50 -7.94 15.09 8.56
N THR A 51 -8.61 13.95 8.66
CA THR A 51 -8.75 13.18 9.89
C THR A 51 -8.28 11.76 9.64
N ILE A 52 -7.93 11.04 10.71
CA ILE A 52 -7.57 9.63 10.61
C ILE A 52 -8.71 8.81 10.01
N ASP A 53 -9.95 9.06 10.43
CA ASP A 53 -11.15 8.40 9.89
C ASP A 53 -11.30 8.61 8.37
N LEU A 54 -11.01 9.82 7.88
CA LEU A 54 -11.07 10.11 6.45
C LEU A 54 -9.99 9.33 5.68
N LEU A 55 -8.77 9.29 6.22
CA LEU A 55 -7.67 8.55 5.60
C LEU A 55 -7.94 7.05 5.59
N GLU A 56 -8.41 6.47 6.68
CA GLU A 56 -8.76 5.04 6.75
C GLU A 56 -9.89 4.68 5.79
N LYS A 57 -10.97 5.47 5.78
CA LYS A 57 -12.08 5.26 4.82
C LYS A 57 -11.60 5.38 3.39
N SER A 58 -10.76 6.36 3.09
CA SER A 58 -10.20 6.54 1.75
C SER A 58 -9.30 5.36 1.38
N TYR A 59 -8.43 4.91 2.29
CA TYR A 59 -7.54 3.78 2.09
C TYR A 59 -8.32 2.52 1.75
N ASP A 60 -9.34 2.22 2.55
CA ASP A 60 -10.21 1.06 2.36
C ASP A 60 -11.06 1.18 1.09
N HIS A 61 -11.49 2.39 0.75
CA HIS A 61 -12.28 2.67 -0.44
C HIS A 61 -11.48 2.47 -1.74
N ILE A 62 -10.20 2.85 -1.77
CA ILE A 62 -9.39 2.68 -2.98
C ILE A 62 -8.73 1.30 -3.05
N PHE A 63 -8.60 0.60 -1.91
CA PHE A 63 -7.77 -0.60 -1.82
C PHE A 63 -8.03 -1.66 -2.89
N PRO A 64 -9.28 -2.01 -3.22
CA PRO A 64 -9.53 -3.03 -4.24
C PRO A 64 -8.90 -2.70 -5.60
N VAL A 65 -9.04 -1.46 -6.07
CA VAL A 65 -8.55 -1.05 -7.39
C VAL A 65 -7.04 -0.81 -7.37
N ALA A 66 -6.55 -0.04 -6.40
CA ALA A 66 -5.12 0.24 -6.25
C ALA A 66 -4.32 -1.03 -5.90
N GLY A 67 -4.94 -1.98 -5.20
CA GLY A 67 -4.37 -3.29 -4.88
C GLY A 67 -4.15 -4.15 -6.13
N LEU A 68 -5.10 -4.17 -7.08
CA LEU A 68 -4.92 -4.87 -8.36
C LEU A 68 -3.73 -4.31 -9.14
N TRP A 69 -3.65 -2.98 -9.21
CA TRP A 69 -2.49 -2.30 -9.83
C TRP A 69 -1.18 -2.63 -9.11
N THR A 70 -1.22 -2.70 -7.79
CA THR A 70 -0.04 -3.03 -6.97
C THR A 70 0.47 -4.45 -7.24
N ILE A 71 -0.41 -5.43 -7.48
CA ILE A 71 0.00 -6.79 -7.87
C ILE A 71 0.82 -6.76 -9.16
N VAL A 72 0.32 -6.08 -10.19
CA VAL A 72 1.02 -5.94 -11.49
C VAL A 72 2.35 -5.20 -11.30
N SER A 73 2.33 -4.13 -10.51
CA SER A 73 3.52 -3.32 -10.21
C SER A 73 4.60 -4.10 -9.45
N LEU A 74 4.21 -4.95 -8.49
CA LEU A 74 5.13 -5.80 -7.72
C LEU A 74 5.84 -6.79 -8.63
N GLN A 75 5.10 -7.47 -9.51
CA GLN A 75 5.68 -8.42 -10.46
C GLN A 75 6.63 -7.72 -11.43
N ALA A 76 6.20 -6.63 -12.06
CA ALA A 76 7.03 -5.88 -13.00
C ALA A 76 8.29 -5.31 -12.35
N SER A 77 8.18 -4.79 -11.12
CA SER A 77 9.33 -4.26 -10.38
C SER A 77 10.31 -5.37 -10.00
N PHE A 78 9.80 -6.54 -9.60
CA PHE A 78 10.63 -7.70 -9.30
C PHE A 78 11.42 -8.14 -10.54
N GLU A 79 10.74 -8.36 -11.66
CA GLU A 79 11.37 -8.77 -12.93
C GLU A 79 12.41 -7.75 -13.43
N ALA A 80 12.10 -6.45 -13.35
CA ALA A 80 13.04 -5.40 -13.73
C ALA A 80 14.35 -5.46 -12.93
N VAL A 81 14.30 -5.81 -11.64
CA VAL A 81 15.47 -5.88 -10.76
C VAL A 81 16.20 -7.22 -10.86
N THR A 82 15.49 -8.32 -11.09
CA THR A 82 16.07 -9.68 -11.06
C THR A 82 16.40 -10.27 -12.43
N SER A 83 15.93 -9.69 -13.54
CA SER A 83 16.10 -10.24 -14.90
C SER A 83 17.53 -10.58 -15.32
N ARG A 84 18.54 -9.95 -14.69
CA ARG A 84 19.97 -10.18 -14.95
C ARG A 84 20.71 -10.83 -13.77
N GLN A 85 19.98 -11.23 -12.73
CA GLN A 85 20.53 -11.82 -11.51
C GLN A 85 20.31 -13.34 -11.50
N HIS A 86 21.12 -14.06 -10.73
CA HIS A 86 20.82 -15.46 -10.44
C HIS A 86 19.51 -15.57 -9.66
N GLU A 87 18.80 -16.67 -9.87
CA GLU A 87 17.54 -16.95 -9.18
C GLU A 87 17.73 -16.89 -7.65
N ASP A 88 16.98 -16.01 -7.01
CA ASP A 88 16.89 -15.89 -5.56
C ASP A 88 15.52 -16.39 -5.12
N LYS A 89 15.47 -17.66 -4.70
CA LYS A 89 14.23 -18.33 -4.28
C LYS A 89 13.55 -17.63 -3.11
N GLU A 90 14.31 -17.03 -2.21
CA GLU A 90 13.75 -16.35 -1.05
C GLU A 90 13.10 -15.02 -1.45
N ARG A 91 13.75 -14.23 -2.31
CA ARG A 91 13.13 -13.02 -2.87
C ARG A 91 11.87 -13.34 -3.68
N THR A 92 11.91 -14.36 -4.52
CA THR A 92 10.73 -14.83 -5.27
C THR A 92 9.59 -15.20 -4.30
N ARG A 93 9.90 -15.97 -3.25
CA ARG A 93 8.93 -16.36 -2.22
C ARG A 93 8.29 -15.14 -1.55
N ILE A 94 9.09 -14.15 -1.17
CA ILE A 94 8.62 -12.91 -0.52
C ILE A 94 7.68 -12.12 -1.45
N VAL A 95 8.02 -11.97 -2.73
CA VAL A 95 7.17 -11.25 -3.70
C VAL A 95 5.85 -11.97 -3.93
N VAL A 96 5.87 -13.29 -4.09
CA VAL A 96 4.64 -14.11 -4.21
C VAL A 96 3.79 -13.99 -2.96
N GLU A 97 4.39 -14.02 -1.77
CA GLU A 97 3.69 -13.84 -0.50
C GLU A 97 2.99 -12.47 -0.43
N LYS A 98 3.67 -11.40 -0.85
CA LYS A 98 3.10 -10.05 -0.92
C LYS A 98 1.93 -9.99 -1.91
N ILE A 99 2.07 -10.54 -3.11
CA ILE A 99 1.01 -10.60 -4.14
C ILE A 99 -0.22 -11.32 -3.59
N HIS A 100 -0.05 -12.52 -3.03
CA HIS A 100 -1.13 -13.28 -2.42
C HIS A 100 -1.76 -12.53 -1.24
N GLY A 101 -0.94 -11.83 -0.44
CA GLY A 101 -1.41 -10.99 0.64
C GLY A 101 -2.32 -9.86 0.17
N VAL A 102 -1.92 -9.14 -0.89
CA VAL A 102 -2.74 -8.08 -1.49
C VAL A 102 -4.04 -8.65 -2.04
N ALA A 103 -4.00 -9.75 -2.79
CA ALA A 103 -5.20 -10.40 -3.33
C ALA A 103 -6.21 -10.79 -2.22
N ARG A 104 -5.73 -11.34 -1.11
CA ARG A 104 -6.59 -11.66 0.05
C ARG A 104 -7.19 -10.42 0.71
N ASP A 105 -6.43 -9.34 0.82
CA ASP A 105 -6.93 -8.10 1.42
C ASP A 105 -7.97 -7.42 0.52
N ILE A 106 -7.82 -7.51 -0.81
CA ILE A 106 -8.84 -7.09 -1.78
C ILE A 106 -10.15 -7.85 -1.51
N LEU A 107 -10.10 -9.19 -1.47
CA LEU A 107 -11.30 -9.99 -1.22
C LEU A 107 -12.00 -9.61 0.08
N LYS A 108 -11.25 -9.43 1.17
CA LYS A 108 -11.82 -9.01 2.46
C LYS A 108 -12.49 -7.63 2.40
N LYS A 109 -11.91 -6.68 1.68
CA LYS A 109 -12.42 -5.30 1.59
C LYS A 109 -13.49 -5.11 0.51
N SER A 110 -13.61 -6.04 -0.43
CA SER A 110 -14.66 -6.06 -1.45
C SER A 110 -15.93 -6.78 -1.02
N ILE A 111 -15.85 -7.75 -0.11
CA ILE A 111 -17.01 -8.51 0.41
C ILE A 111 -17.76 -7.73 1.50
N ASN A 112 -17.09 -6.83 2.22
CA ASN A 112 -17.66 -6.06 3.34
C ASN A 112 -18.17 -4.66 2.94
N ARG A 113 -18.48 -4.43 1.66
CA ARG A 113 -19.12 -3.22 1.15
C ARG A 113 -20.58 -3.50 0.80
#